data_AF-A0A3N5TIE7-F1
#
_entry.id   AF-A0A3N5TIE7-F1
#
_cell.length_a   1.000
_cell.length_b   1.000
_cell.length_c   1.000
_cell.angle_alpha   90.00
_cell.angle_beta   90.00
_cell.angle_gamma   90.00
#
_symmetry.space_group_name_H-M   'P 1'
#
loop_
_entity.id
_entity.type
_entity.pdbx_description
1 polymer ?
#
loop_
_entity_poly.entity_id
_entity_poly.type
_entity_poly.pdbx_seq_one_letter_code
_entity_poly.pdbx_strand_id
1 'polypeptide(L)' 'VVATAFSQRRKTLRNTLAGLVSKEAFEHLGIDPGLRAENLALADYENIARYLAEA' A
#
# COMPACT_ATOMS: atom_id res chain seq x y z
N VAL A 1 -7.60 0.02 -3.10
CA VAL A 1 -6.24 0.40 -2.63
C VAL A 1 -6.17 1.86 -2.19
N VAL A 2 -6.33 2.83 -3.10
CA VAL A 2 -6.19 4.27 -2.78
C VAL A 2 -7.18 4.71 -1.68
N ALA A 3 -8.48 4.43 -1.84
CA ALA A 3 -9.47 4.78 -0.82
C ALA A 3 -9.11 4.24 0.58
N THR A 4 -8.62 3.00 0.65
CA THR A 4 -8.24 2.37 1.91
C THR A 4 -6.97 2.96 2.51
N ALA A 5 -5.96 3.25 1.69
CA ALA A 5 -4.73 3.92 2.14
C ALA A 5 -5.04 5.33 2.71
N PHE A 6 -5.98 6.05 2.11
CA PHE A 6 -6.40 7.39 2.56
C PHE A 6 -7.50 7.38 3.63
N SER A 7 -8.06 6.23 3.99
CA SER A 7 -9.08 6.11 5.05
C SER A 7 -8.55 6.56 6.42
N GLN A 8 -7.26 6.35 6.66
CA GLN A 8 -6.56 6.73 7.88
C GLN A 8 -5.26 7.47 7.52
N ARG A 9 -5.39 8.70 6.99
CA ARG A 9 -4.26 9.51 6.45
C ARG A 9 -3.05 9.66 7.37
N ARG A 10 -3.23 9.51 8.69
CA ARG A 10 -2.17 9.63 9.70
C ARG A 10 -1.47 8.32 10.05
N LYS A 11 -1.92 7.20 9.50
CA LYS A 11 -1.36 5.87 9.74
C LYS A 11 -0.47 5.46 8.57
N THR A 12 0.46 4.57 8.86
CA THR A 12 1.37 4.01 7.85
C THR A 12 0.62 3.04 6.92
N LEU A 13 1.18 2.79 5.73
CA LEU A 13 0.64 1.84 4.75
C LEU A 13 0.46 0.45 5.38
N ARG A 14 1.40 0.00 6.22
CA ARG A 14 1.26 -1.26 6.97
C ARG A 14 -0.04 -1.32 7.76
N ASN A 15 -0.42 -0.24 8.44
CA ASN A 15 -1.59 -0.22 9.32
C ASN A 15 -2.90 -0.02 8.54
N THR A 16 -2.84 0.79 7.47
CA THR A 16 -4.03 1.09 6.67
C THR A 16 -4.38 -0.04 5.70
N LEU A 17 -3.37 -0.71 5.16
CA LEU A 17 -3.49 -1.77 4.16
C LEU A 17 -3.29 -3.18 4.74
N ALA A 18 -3.15 -3.36 6.06
CA ALA A 18 -2.94 -4.68 6.69
C ALA A 18 -3.96 -5.75 6.27
N GLY A 19 -5.21 -5.37 5.98
CA GLY A 19 -6.27 -6.28 5.54
C GLY A 19 -6.36 -6.46 4.02
N LEU A 20 -5.54 -5.76 3.25
CA LEU A 20 -5.54 -5.79 1.78
C LEU A 20 -4.21 -6.25 1.20
N VAL A 21 -3.09 -5.87 1.81
CA VAL A 21 -1.73 -6.11 1.32
C VAL A 21 -0.92 -6.73 2.44
N SER A 22 -0.34 -7.89 2.20
CA SER A 22 0.51 -8.58 3.18
C SER A 22 1.90 -7.95 3.24
N LYS A 23 2.68 -8.29 4.28
CA LYS A 23 4.06 -7.80 4.43
C LYS A 23 4.94 -8.27 3.27
N GLU A 24 4.72 -9.51 2.83
CA GLU A 24 5.43 -10.14 1.72
C GLU A 24 5.14 -9.42 0.40
N ALA A 25 3.90 -8.97 0.19
CA ALA A 25 3.54 -8.18 -0.99
C ALA A 25 4.27 -6.83 -1.01
N PHE A 26 4.39 -6.13 0.12
CA PHE A 26 5.19 -4.91 0.19
C PHE A 26 6.68 -5.15 -0.09
N GLU A 27 7.24 -6.24 0.44
CA GLU A 27 8.64 -6.62 0.19
C GLU A 27 8.87 -6.98 -1.30
N HIS A 28 7.95 -7.74 -1.90
CA HIS A 28 8.02 -8.09 -3.32
C HIS A 28 7.91 -6.86 -4.25
N LEU A 29 7.09 -5.88 -3.87
CA LEU A 29 6.91 -4.64 -4.62
C LEU A 29 8.02 -3.61 -4.35
N GLY A 30 8.91 -3.85 -3.38
CA GLY A 30 9.96 -2.91 -2.99
C GLY A 30 9.44 -1.62 -2.34
N ILE A 31 8.24 -1.67 -1.76
CA ILE A 31 7.56 -0.50 -1.17
C ILE A 31 7.80 -0.49 0.34
N ASP A 32 8.19 0.67 0.89
CA ASP A 32 8.32 0.83 2.34
C ASP A 32 6.92 0.95 3.01
N PRO A 33 6.48 -0.06 3.78
CA PRO A 33 5.19 -0.04 4.44
C PRO A 33 5.13 0.94 5.64
N GLY A 34 6.26 1.53 6.03
CA GLY A 34 6.38 2.59 7.03
C GLY A 34 5.97 3.97 6.50
N LEU A 35 5.88 4.14 5.18
CA LEU A 35 5.40 5.39 4.59
C LEU A 35 3.93 5.63 4.90
N ARG A 36 3.53 6.90 4.84
CA ARG A 36 2.12 7.31 4.87
C ARG A 36 1.56 7.32 3.47
N ALA A 37 0.24 7.19 3.35
CA ALA A 37 -0.44 7.18 2.05
C ALA A 37 -0.12 8.39 1.16
N GLU A 38 0.13 9.55 1.77
CA GLU A 38 0.51 10.81 1.08
C GLU A 38 1.97 10.87 0.62
N ASN A 39 2.84 10.03 1.18
CA ASN A 39 4.27 9.97 0.86
C ASN A 39 4.61 8.87 -0.16
N LEU A 40 3.62 8.05 -0.55
CA LEU A 40 3.79 6.99 -1.53
C LEU A 40 3.59 7.53 -2.94
N ALA A 41 4.45 7.13 -3.89
CA ALA A 41 4.33 7.58 -5.28
C ALA A 41 3.10 6.95 -5.95
N LEU A 42 2.56 7.62 -6.97
CA LEU A 42 1.42 7.10 -7.73
C LEU A 42 1.75 5.78 -8.44
N ALA A 43 2.98 5.63 -8.94
CA ALA A 43 3.44 4.38 -9.57
C ALA A 43 3.41 3.20 -8.60
N ASP A 44 3.69 3.42 -7.32
CA ASP A 44 3.63 2.37 -6.30
C ASP A 44 2.18 1.96 -6.02
N TYR A 45 1.25 2.91 -6.03
CA TYR A 45 -0.18 2.59 -5.94
C TYR A 45 -0.66 1.75 -7.12
N GLU A 46 -0.19 2.06 -8.34
CA GLU A 46 -0.48 1.26 -9.52
C GLU A 46 0.07 -0.16 -9.37
N ASN A 47 1.32 -0.30 -8.92
CA ASN A 47 1.95 -1.60 -8.69
C ASN A 47 1.19 -2.43 -7.63
N ILE A 48 0.77 -1.82 -6.52
CA ILE A 48 -0.06 -2.50 -5.50
C ILE A 48 -1.42 -2.91 -6.09
N ALA A 49 -2.06 -2.02 -6.85
CA ALA A 49 -3.37 -2.29 -7.45
C ALA A 49 -3.28 -3.43 -8.47
N ARG A 50 -2.24 -3.46 -9.31
CA ARG A 50 -1.97 -4.53 -10.26
C ARG A 50 -1.71 -5.85 -9.54
N TYR A 51 -0.85 -5.85 -8.52
CA TYR A 51 -0.58 -7.03 -7.71
C TYR A 51 -1.85 -7.63 -7.10
N LEU A 52 -2.74 -6.80 -6.55
CA LEU A 52 -4.01 -7.27 -5.97
C LEU A 52 -5.07 -7.69 -6.99
N ALA A 53 -4.93 -7.28 -8.26
CA ALA A 53 -5.82 -7.72 -9.33
C ALA A 53 -5.35 -9.04 -9.96
N GLU A 54 -4.06 -9.34 -9.87
CA GLU A 54 -3.42 -10.54 -10.42
C GLU A 54 -3.22 -11.67 -9.38
N ALA A 55 -3.29 -11.35 -8.08
CA ALA A 55 -3.19 -12.29 -6.95
C ALA A 55 -4.56 -12.84 -6.51
#